data_AF-A0A5C6D424-F1
#
_entry.id   AF-A0A5C6D424-F1
#
_cell.length_a   1.000
_cell.length_b   1.000
_cell.length_c   1.000
_cell.angle_alpha   90.00
_cell.angle_beta   90.00
_cell.angle_gamma   90.00
#
_symmetry.space_group_name_H-M   'P 1'
#
loop_
_entity.id
_entity.type
_entity.pdbx_description
1 polymer ?
#
loop_
_entity_poly.entity_id
_entity_poly.type
_entity_poly.pdbx_seq_one_letter_code
_entity_poly.pdbx_strand_id
1 'polypeptide(L)' 'MMSDKEIEKQNFLCWYSMYATTDDIEKANAINKPAMDRLLSQYSQDIEMMHISRNLHEKLF' A
#
# COMPACT_ATOMS: atom_id res chain seq x y z
N MET A 1 3.38 -1.47 22.66
CA MET A 1 4.09 -2.22 21.61
C MET A 1 3.10 -2.40 20.48
N MET A 2 3.44 -2.02 19.25
CA MET A 2 2.54 -2.27 18.11
C MET A 2 2.39 -3.77 17.91
N SER A 3 1.18 -4.21 17.57
CA SER A 3 0.94 -5.59 17.16
C SER A 3 1.58 -5.88 15.81
N ASP A 4 1.89 -7.15 15.56
CA ASP A 4 2.46 -7.59 14.27
C ASP A 4 1.58 -7.18 13.09
N LYS A 5 0.26 -7.13 13.28
CA LYS A 5 -0.71 -6.71 12.27
C LYS A 5 -0.64 -5.21 11.97
N GLU A 6 -0.39 -4.38 12.98
CA GLU A 6 -0.21 -2.94 12.79
C GLU A 6 1.12 -2.65 12.09
N ILE A 7 2.17 -3.40 12.43
CA ILE A 7 3.47 -3.32 11.76
C ILE A 7 3.35 -3.75 10.29
N GLU A 8 2.68 -4.88 10.01
CA GLU A 8 2.43 -5.35 8.64
C GLU A 8 1.65 -4.29 7.83
N LYS A 9 0.58 -3.74 8.42
CA LYS A 9 -0.22 -2.68 7.80
C LYS A 9 0.64 -1.47 7.45
N GLN A 10 1.39 -0.95 8.42
CA GLN A 10 2.20 0.25 8.22
C GLN A 10 3.27 0.03 7.17
N ASN A 11 3.98 -1.10 7.23
CA ASN A 11 5.04 -1.42 6.27
C ASN A 11 4.48 -1.56 4.85
N PHE A 12 3.37 -2.29 4.68
CA PHE A 12 2.77 -2.49 3.38
C PHE A 12 2.26 -1.19 2.77
N LEU A 13 1.49 -0.39 3.52
CA LEU A 13 0.93 0.86 3.00
C LEU A 13 2.01 1.88 2.66
N CYS A 14 3.05 1.98 3.50
CA CYS A 14 4.17 2.89 3.26
C CYS A 14 4.93 2.49 1.99
N TRP A 15 5.29 1.22 1.87
CA TRP A 15 5.93 0.69 0.67
C TRP A 15 5.04 0.88 -0.57
N TYR A 16 3.80 0.37 -0.56
CA TYR A 16 2.91 0.34 -1.72
C TYR A 16 2.52 1.74 -2.23
N SER A 17 2.24 2.69 -1.32
CA SER A 17 1.70 4.00 -1.69
C SER A 17 2.76 5.08 -1.93
N MET A 18 3.98 4.93 -1.38
CA MET A 18 5.01 5.98 -1.42
C MET A 18 6.31 5.57 -2.09
N TYR A 19 6.73 4.30 -1.99
CA TYR A 19 8.08 3.88 -2.41
C TYR A 19 8.08 2.91 -3.59
N ALA A 20 7.06 2.06 -3.70
CA ALA A 20 7.00 1.03 -4.71
C ALA A 20 6.81 1.64 -6.10
N THR A 21 7.68 1.25 -7.03
CA THR A 21 7.48 1.54 -8.45
C THR A 21 6.53 0.50 -9.06
N THR A 22 6.05 0.75 -10.27
CA THR A 22 5.25 -0.22 -11.03
C THR A 22 6.00 -1.56 -11.16
N ASP A 23 7.29 -1.52 -11.49
CA ASP A 23 8.15 -2.73 -11.59
C ASP A 23 8.24 -3.49 -10.26
N ASP A 24 8.30 -2.79 -9.13
CA ASP A 24 8.36 -3.45 -7.81
C ASP A 24 7.05 -4.15 -7.48
N ILE A 25 5.91 -3.53 -7.82
CA ILE A 25 4.57 -4.12 -7.65
C ILE A 25 4.42 -5.35 -8.55
N GLU A 26 4.85 -5.26 -9.82
CA GLU A 26 4.83 -6.38 -10.75
C GLU A 26 5.70 -7.55 -10.26
N LYS A 27 6.91 -7.27 -9.78
CA LYS A 27 7.79 -8.29 -9.18
C LYS A 27 7.16 -8.91 -7.93
N ALA A 28 6.59 -8.10 -7.04
CA ALA A 28 5.93 -8.60 -5.83
C ALA A 28 4.73 -9.50 -6.18
N ASN A 29 3.94 -9.10 -7.19
CA ASN A 29 2.85 -9.92 -7.73
C ASN A 29 3.35 -11.22 -8.37
N ALA A 30 4.49 -11.20 -9.07
CA ALA A 30 5.07 -12.40 -9.68
C ALA A 30 5.63 -13.38 -8.63
N ILE A 31 6.22 -12.86 -7.54
CA ILE A 31 6.83 -13.67 -6.49
C ILE A 31 5.78 -14.24 -5.54
N ASN A 32 4.81 -13.42 -5.11
CA ASN A 32 3.83 -13.81 -4.10
C ASN A 32 2.48 -13.14 -4.31
N LYS A 33 1.84 -13.48 -5.43
CA LYS A 33 0.48 -13.02 -5.76
C LYS A 33 -0.53 -13.22 -4.62
N PRO A 34 -0.62 -14.39 -3.94
CA PRO A 34 -1.62 -14.58 -2.89
C PRO A 34 -1.45 -13.61 -1.72
N ALA A 35 -0.22 -13.31 -1.30
CA ALA A 35 0.03 -12.33 -0.24
C ALA A 35 -0.32 -10.92 -0.70
N MET A 36 0.04 -10.55 -1.94
CA MET A 36 -0.32 -9.25 -2.52
C MET A 36 -1.83 -9.06 -2.61
N ASP A 37 -2.55 -10.04 -3.17
CA ASP A 37 -4.01 -9.99 -3.29
C ASP A 37 -4.68 -9.86 -1.91
N ARG A 38 -4.19 -10.60 -0.90
CA ARG A 38 -4.67 -10.50 0.49
C ARG A 38 -4.44 -9.10 1.06
N LEU A 39 -3.23 -8.55 0.93
CA LEU A 39 -2.87 -7.24 1.49
C LEU A 39 -3.62 -6.10 0.79
N LEU A 40 -3.75 -6.16 -0.53
CA LEU A 40 -4.53 -5.21 -1.33
C LEU A 40 -6.00 -5.24 -0.93
N SER A 41 -6.59 -6.42 -0.77
CA SER A 41 -7.98 -6.56 -0.31
C SER A 41 -8.15 -6.02 1.11
N GLN A 42 -7.28 -6.45 2.03
CA GLN A 42 -7.35 -6.13 3.45
C GLN A 42 -7.17 -4.65 3.75
N TYR A 43 -6.35 -3.94 2.97
CA TYR A 43 -6.02 -2.53 3.19
C TYR A 43 -6.54 -1.60 2.08
N SER A 44 -7.50 -2.06 1.27
CA SER A 44 -8.07 -1.32 0.14
C SER A 44 -8.59 0.06 0.52
N GLN A 45 -9.32 0.17 1.64
CA GLN A 45 -9.85 1.45 2.15
C GLN A 45 -8.74 2.43 2.54
N ASP A 46 -7.67 1.95 3.18
CA ASP A 46 -6.53 2.78 3.57
C ASP A 46 -5.78 3.29 2.33
N ILE A 47 -5.61 2.44 1.31
CA ILE A 47 -5.00 2.82 0.03
C ILE A 47 -5.83 3.91 -0.67
N GLU A 48 -7.16 3.74 -0.72
CA GLU A 48 -8.05 4.72 -1.34
C GLU A 48 -7.96 6.08 -0.62
N MET A 49 -7.99 6.09 0.72
CA MET A 49 -7.81 7.32 1.50
C MET A 49 -6.46 8.00 1.23
N MET A 50 -5.38 7.22 1.11
CA MET A 50 -4.06 7.76 0.76
C MET A 50 -4.04 8.39 -0.64
N HIS A 51 -4.68 7.76 -1.62
CA HIS A 51 -4.80 8.32 -2.97
C HIS A 51 -5.63 9.60 -2.98
N ILE A 52 -6.76 9.65 -2.28
CA ILE A 52 -7.58 10.87 -2.17
C ILE A 52 -6.77 11.99 -1.53
N SER A 53 -6.08 11.70 -0.42
CA SER A 53 -5.23 12.67 0.29
C SER A 53 -4.12 13.22 -0.61
N ARG A 54 -3.43 12.35 -1.35
CA ARG A 54 -2.37 12.76 -2.30
C ARG A 54 -2.94 13.61 -3.44
N ASN A 55 -4.04 13.19 -4.04
CA ASN A 55 -4.69 13.94 -5.12
C ASN A 55 -5.19 15.32 -4.62
N LEU A 56 -5.63 15.41 -3.37
CA LEU A 56 -6.02 16.69 -2.77
C LEU A 56 -4.81 17.58 -2.55
N HIS A 57 -3.71 17.04 -2.04
CA HIS A 57 -2.45 17.78 -1.87
C HIS A 57 -1.95 18.33 -3.21
N GLU A 58 -1.87 17.51 -4.26
CA GLU A 58 -1.46 17.93 -5.62
C GLU A 58 -2.38 18.97 -6.26
N LYS A 59 -3.64 19.07 -5.82
CA LYS A 59 -4.57 20.10 -6.29
C LYS A 59 -4.44 21.42 -5.54
N LEU A 60 -4.00 21.37 -4.29
CA LEU A 60 -3.92 22.53 -3.41
C LEU A 60 -2.54 23.20 -3.41
N PHE A 61 -1.50 22.48 -3.83
CA PHE A 61 -0.11 22.91 -3.83
C PHE A 61 0.54 22.61 -5.18
#